data_AF-A0A6I6MQ40-F1
#
_entry.id   AF-A0A6I6MQ40-F1
#
_cell.length_a   1.000
_cell.length_b   1.000
_cell.length_c   1.000
_cell.angle_alpha   90.00
_cell.angle_beta   90.00
_cell.angle_gamma   90.00
#
_symmetry.space_group_name_H-M   'P 1'
#
loop_
_entity.id
_entity.type
_entity.pdbx_description
1 polymer ?
#
loop_
_entity_poly.entity_id
_entity_poly.type
_entity_poly.pdbx_seq_one_letter_code
_entity_poly.pdbx_strand_id
1 'polypeptide(L)'
;MLELKPSPIPHAPPAKGWRNYYRVYRVLDIFPLGTLFPGIHGGPDVFPSKEIADEKALRFLNMVNPPGRWFMDHAGAYPEGDKAN
;
A
#
# COMPACT_ATOMS: atom_id res chain seq x y z
N MET A 1 -12.46 1.15 45.50
CA MET A 1 -12.23 1.76 44.18
C MET A 1 -10.90 1.24 43.66
N LEU A 2 -10.89 0.42 42.59
CA LEU A 2 -9.65 -0.07 41.98
C LEU A 2 -9.27 0.89 40.84
N GLU A 3 -8.18 1.62 41.00
CA GLU A 3 -7.57 2.40 39.92
C GLU A 3 -6.72 1.47 39.04
N LEU A 4 -7.26 1.08 37.88
CA LEU A 4 -6.49 0.46 36.80
C LEU A 4 -5.72 1.56 36.06
N LYS A 5 -4.42 1.69 36.35
CA LYS A 5 -3.51 2.47 35.50
C LYS A 5 -3.47 1.82 34.11
N PRO A 6 -3.73 2.55 33.02
CA PRO A 6 -3.60 2.00 31.68
C PRO A 6 -2.13 1.67 31.40
N SER A 7 -1.87 0.44 30.99
CA SER A 7 -0.55 0.04 30.49
C SER A 7 -0.13 0.96 29.35
N PRO A 8 1.12 1.45 29.31
CA PRO A 8 1.60 2.25 28.21
C PRO A 8 1.56 1.40 26.94
N ILE A 9 0.68 1.78 26.01
CA ILE A 9 0.63 1.21 24.68
C ILE A 9 1.98 1.57 24.04
N PRO A 10 2.79 0.59 23.58
CA PRO A 10 4.01 0.89 22.86
C PRO A 10 3.62 1.61 21.56
N HIS A 11 3.73 2.94 21.56
CA HIS A 11 3.61 3.73 20.36
C HIS A 11 4.85 3.42 19.51
N ALA A 12 4.66 2.60 18.47
CA ALA A 12 5.66 2.46 17.43
C ALA A 12 6.02 3.87 16.91
N PRO A 13 7.31 4.14 16.62
CA PRO A 13 7.70 5.42 16.05
C PRO A 13 6.86 5.70 14.81
N PRO A 14 6.47 6.97 14.55
CA PRO A 14 5.64 7.29 13.40
C PRO A 14 6.33 6.75 12.15
N ALA A 15 5.56 6.02 11.34
CA ALA A 15 6.04 5.48 10.08
C ALA A 15 6.74 6.59 9.29
N LYS A 16 8.00 6.37 8.88
CA LYS A 16 8.76 7.36 8.11
C LYS A 16 8.12 7.66 6.76
N GLY A 17 7.29 6.74 6.28
CA GLY A 17 6.36 6.93 5.16
C GLY A 17 5.46 5.71 4.99
N TRP A 18 4.55 5.79 4.02
CA TRP A 18 3.58 4.76 3.66
C TRP A 18 3.81 4.31 2.22
N ARG A 19 3.82 3.01 1.96
CA ARG A 19 3.95 2.44 0.62
C ARG A 19 2.68 1.68 0.25
N ASN A 20 2.19 1.92 -0.97
CA ASN A 20 1.08 1.16 -1.52
C ASN A 20 1.55 -0.23 -1.94
N TYR A 21 0.67 -1.22 -1.79
CA TYR A 21 0.87 -2.55 -2.32
C TYR A 21 -0.27 -2.89 -3.27
N TYR A 22 0.07 -3.58 -4.36
CA TYR A 22 -0.87 -3.93 -5.41
C TYR A 22 -0.85 -5.43 -5.64
N ARG A 23 -2.04 -6.03 -5.71
CA ARG A 23 -2.21 -7.41 -6.16
C ARG A 23 -2.29 -7.39 -7.68
N VAL A 24 -1.37 -8.08 -8.33
CA VAL A 24 -1.26 -8.21 -9.78
C VAL A 24 -1.77 -9.59 -10.19
N TYR A 25 -2.64 -9.66 -11.21
CA TYR A 25 -3.28 -10.91 -11.62
C TYR A 25 -2.64 -11.59 -12.84
N ARG A 26 -1.87 -10.84 -13.63
CA ARG A 26 -1.22 -11.29 -14.86
C ARG A 26 0.16 -10.66 -14.97
N VAL A 27 1.02 -11.18 -15.83
CA VAL A 27 2.30 -10.51 -16.10
C VAL A 27 2.01 -9.15 -16.74
N LEU A 28 2.54 -8.08 -16.15
CA LEU A 28 2.37 -6.70 -16.62
C LEU A 28 3.74 -6.05 -16.70
N ASP A 29 3.99 -5.28 -17.76
CA ASP A 29 5.14 -4.40 -17.82
C ASP A 29 4.65 -2.96 -17.73
N ILE A 30 4.91 -2.31 -16.59
CA ILE A 30 4.37 -1.00 -16.27
C ILE A 30 5.53 -0.10 -15.89
N PHE A 31 5.82 0.90 -16.71
CA PHE A 31 6.73 1.97 -16.29
C PHE A 31 6.03 2.85 -15.23
N PRO A 32 6.62 3.13 -14.06
CA PRO A 32 8.03 2.89 -13.66
C PRO A 32 8.29 1.63 -12.81
N LEU A 33 7.32 0.74 -12.61
CA LEU A 33 7.43 -0.48 -11.80
C LEU A 33 8.18 -1.65 -12.47
N GLY A 34 8.37 -1.61 -13.79
CA GLY A 34 8.96 -2.69 -14.56
C GLY A 34 8.02 -3.89 -14.74
N THR A 35 8.61 -5.07 -14.95
CA THR A 35 7.85 -6.32 -15.15
C THR A 35 7.38 -6.90 -13.82
N LEU A 36 6.07 -6.87 -13.60
CA LEU A 36 5.38 -7.43 -12.45
C LEU A 36 4.79 -8.80 -12.80
N PHE A 37 5.11 -9.80 -11.98
CA PHE A 37 4.49 -11.12 -12.05
C PHE A 37 3.21 -11.17 -11.21
N PRO A 38 2.31 -12.16 -11.39
CA PRO A 38 1.19 -12.33 -10.49
C PRO A 38 1.62 -12.44 -9.03
N GLY A 39 1.00 -11.67 -8.14
CA GLY A 39 1.40 -11.57 -6.73
C GLY A 39 1.16 -10.18 -6.11
N ILE A 40 1.62 -9.98 -4.88
CA ILE A 40 1.54 -8.68 -4.19
C ILE A 40 2.88 -7.96 -4.33
N HIS A 41 2.86 -6.76 -4.89
CA HIS A 41 4.06 -5.95 -5.13
C HIS A 41 3.95 -4.59 -4.48
N GLY A 42 5.08 -4.09 -3.98
CA GLY A 42 5.17 -2.71 -3.50
C GLY A 42 5.16 -1.73 -4.67
N GLY A 43 4.38 -0.66 -4.54
CA GLY A 43 4.41 0.50 -5.42
C GLY A 43 5.78 1.19 -5.39
N PRO A 44 6.10 2.03 -6.39
CA PRO A 44 7.42 2.64 -6.49
C PRO A 44 7.61 3.75 -5.45
N ASP A 45 6.54 4.47 -5.14
CA ASP A 45 6.57 5.68 -4.32
C ASP A 45 6.31 5.41 -2.82
N VAL A 46 6.81 6.32 -1.99
CA VAL A 46 6.53 6.40 -0.55
C VAL A 46 5.84 7.72 -0.26
N PHE A 47 4.80 7.69 0.57
CA PHE A 47 3.92 8.80 0.86
C PHE A 47 4.02 9.23 2.34
N PRO A 48 3.77 10.50 2.66
CA PRO A 48 3.88 11.00 4.03
C PRO A 48 2.72 10.54 4.94
N SER A 49 1.58 10.15 4.39
CA SER A 49 0.43 9.62 5.15
C SER A 49 -0.28 8.49 4.40
N LYS A 50 -1.09 7.73 5.13
CA LYS A 50 -1.90 6.64 4.57
C LYS A 50 -2.95 7.17 3.61
N GLU A 51 -3.61 8.27 3.96
CA GLU A 51 -4.67 8.87 3.15
C GLU A 51 -4.14 9.31 1.78
N ILE A 52 -2.95 9.92 1.76
CA ILE A 52 -2.29 10.32 0.52
C ILE A 52 -1.89 9.08 -0.30
N ALA A 53 -1.41 8.02 0.36
CA ALA A 53 -1.08 6.77 -0.31
C ALA A 53 -2.33 6.17 -0.97
N ASP A 54 -3.44 6.08 -0.24
CA ASP A 54 -4.71 5.51 -0.72
C ASP A 54 -5.29 6.33 -1.89
N GLU A 55 -5.27 7.67 -1.81
CA GLU A 55 -5.71 8.54 -2.91
C GLU A 55 -4.87 8.33 -4.18
N LYS A 56 -3.55 8.22 -4.02
CA LYS A 56 -2.62 7.97 -5.12
C LYS A 56 -2.80 6.57 -5.70
N ALA A 57 -3.13 5.57 -4.87
CA ALA A 57 -3.43 4.22 -5.32
C ALA A 57 -4.65 4.19 -6.23
N LEU A 58 -5.74 4.88 -5.87
CA LEU A 58 -6.93 4.97 -6.71
C LEU A 58 -6.63 5.61 -8.07
N ARG A 59 -5.85 6.69 -8.08
CA ARG A 59 -5.43 7.34 -9.34
C ARG A 59 -4.58 6.41 -10.21
N PHE A 60 -3.64 5.69 -9.60
CA PHE A 60 -2.81 4.73 -10.31
C PHE A 60 -3.64 3.59 -10.90
N LEU A 61 -4.55 3.01 -10.11
CA LEU A 61 -5.45 1.95 -10.59
C LEU A 61 -6.33 2.41 -11.75
N ASN A 62 -6.88 3.63 -11.69
CA ASN A 62 -7.68 4.18 -12.80
C ASN A 62 -6.86 4.37 -14.09
N MET A 63 -5.55 4.57 -13.98
CA MET A 63 -4.65 4.68 -15.12
C MET A 63 -4.28 3.31 -15.70
N VAL A 64 -4.08 2.30 -14.85
CA VAL A 64 -3.63 0.97 -15.26
C VAL A 64 -4.78 0.05 -15.65
N ASN A 65 -5.92 0.14 -14.98
CA ASN A 65 -7.11 -0.66 -15.27
C ASN A 65 -8.05 0.12 -16.21
N PRO A 66 -8.00 -0.12 -17.54
CA PRO A 66 -8.97 0.47 -18.43
C PRO A 66 -10.39 -0.07 -18.15
N PRO A 67 -11.44 0.66 -18.56
CA PRO A 67 -12.82 0.23 -18.34
C PRO A 67 -13.06 -1.22 -18.80
N GLY A 68 -13.60 -2.04 -17.89
CA GLY A 68 -13.89 -3.46 -18.16
C GLY A 68 -12.71 -4.42 -18.07
N ARG A 69 -11.53 -3.98 -17.59
CA ARG A 69 -10.39 -4.86 -17.33
C ARG A 69 -9.85 -4.67 -15.91
N TRP A 70 -9.51 -5.79 -15.27
CA TRP A 70 -8.81 -5.81 -13.98
C TRP A 70 -7.45 -6.49 -14.17
N PHE A 71 -6.40 -5.68 -14.11
CA PHE A 71 -5.01 -6.12 -14.19
C PHE A 71 -4.36 -6.19 -12.81
N MET A 72 -4.75 -5.26 -11.95
CA MET A 72 -4.27 -5.14 -10.58
C MET A 72 -5.33 -4.54 -9.66
N ASP A 73 -5.22 -4.82 -8.37
CA ASP A 73 -6.03 -4.21 -7.30
C ASP A 73 -5.13 -3.64 -6.21
N HIS A 74 -5.64 -2.67 -5.45
CA HIS A 74 -4.95 -2.13 -4.28
C HIS A 74 -5.10 -3.13 -3.13
N ALA A 75 -3.97 -3.68 -2.67
CA ALA A 75 -3.91 -4.59 -1.54
C ALA A 75 -3.87 -3.84 -0.19
N GLY A 76 -3.46 -2.57 -0.21
CA GLY A 76 -3.43 -1.69 0.95
C GLY A 76 -2.19 -0.79 0.97
N ALA A 77 -2.20 0.20 1.85
CA ALA A 77 -1.05 1.03 2.18
C ALA A 77 -0.51 0.62 3.56
N TYR A 78 0.80 0.40 3.65
CA TYR A 78 1.49 -0.03 4.87
C TYR A 78 2.66 0.91 5.19
N PRO A 79 3.02 1.07 6.48
CA PRO A 79 4.25 1.75 6.88
C PRO A 79 5.48 1.22 6.14
N GLU A 80 6.42 2.10 5.80
CA GLU A 80 7.71 1.70 5.25
C GLU A 80 8.43 0.78 6.25
N GLY A 81 8.79 -0.43 5.80
CA GLY A 81 9.38 -1.48 6.64
C GLY A 81 8.41 -2.60 6.99
N ASP A 82 7.09 -2.34 6.93
CA ASP A 82 6.06 -3.36 7.02
C ASP A 82 5.69 -3.88 5.63
N LYS A 83 5.38 -5.18 5.55
CA LYS A 83 4.94 -5.87 4.32
C LYS A 83 3.48 -6.29 4.46
N ALA A 84 2.79 -6.38 3.33
CA ALA A 84 1.38 -6.75 3.23
C ALA A 84 1.09 -8.26 3.44
N ASN A 85 1.88 -8.96 4.27
CA ASN A 85 1.83 -10.42 4.40
C ASN A 85 1.73 -10.87 5.86
#